data_AF-A0A7X0L9N3-F1
#
_entry.id   AF-A0A7X0L9N3-F1
#
_cell.length_a   1.000
_cell.length_b   1.000
_cell.length_c   1.000
_cell.angle_alpha   90.00
_cell.angle_beta   90.00
_cell.angle_gamma   90.00
#
_symmetry.space_group_name_H-M   'P 1'
#
loop_
_entity.id
_entity.type
_entity.pdbx_description
1 polymer ?
#
loop_
_entity_poly.entity_id
_entity_poly.type
_entity_poly.pdbx_seq_one_letter_code
_entity_poly.pdbx_strand_id
1 'polypeptide(L)'
;MAVSGVRVRLGAGATVDDVRALKTWLEREEPLEELLSGQHLRIEEQTGTDGTPGRLGPDLELVMKILGDVVTVAALTEYTARAVKTWTNNRRRLQGGDPDPQIRPLDPDGE
;
A
#
# COMPACT_ATOMS: atom_id res chain seq x y z
N MET A 1 -14.62 -12.29 -10.41
CA MET A 1 -13.74 -11.49 -11.29
C MET A 1 -12.44 -11.32 -10.55
N ALA A 2 -11.30 -11.61 -11.18
CA ALA A 2 -10.00 -11.40 -10.59
C ALA A 2 -9.78 -9.90 -10.36
N VAL A 3 -9.43 -9.51 -9.13
CA VAL A 3 -9.12 -8.12 -8.81
C VAL A 3 -7.63 -7.91 -9.03
N SER A 4 -7.28 -7.06 -10.00
CA SER A 4 -5.88 -6.67 -10.23
C SER A 4 -5.50 -5.47 -9.39
N GLY A 5 -4.26 -5.42 -8.92
CA GLY A 5 -3.80 -4.31 -8.10
C GLY A 5 -2.53 -4.60 -7.32
N VAL A 6 -2.33 -3.83 -6.27
CA VAL A 6 -1.16 -3.90 -5.40
C VAL A 6 -1.61 -3.91 -3.94
N ARG A 7 -0.99 -4.77 -3.13
CA ARG A 7 -1.08 -4.80 -1.67
C ARG A 7 0.18 -4.15 -1.10
N VAL A 8 -0.01 -3.24 -0.16
CA VAL A 8 1.06 -2.62 0.63
C VAL A 8 0.84 -2.95 2.09
N ARG A 9 1.91 -3.42 2.72
CA ARG A 9 1.87 -3.80 4.12
C ARG A 9 3.08 -3.23 4.85
N LEU A 10 2.85 -2.71 6.06
CA LEU A 10 3.93 -2.30 6.94
C LEU A 10 4.24 -3.44 7.93
N GLY A 11 5.53 -3.78 8.05
CA GLY A 11 6.01 -4.82 8.94
C GLY A 11 6.31 -4.34 10.35
N ALA A 12 7.28 -4.98 11.00
CA ALA A 12 7.73 -4.63 12.34
C ALA A 12 8.12 -3.15 12.43
N GLY A 13 7.90 -2.53 13.60
CA GLY A 13 8.24 -1.12 13.83
C GLY A 13 7.23 -0.11 13.30
N ALA A 14 6.17 -0.55 12.62
CA ALA A 14 5.04 0.28 12.22
C ALA A 14 3.82 0.08 13.12
N THR A 15 2.93 1.07 13.13
CA THR A 15 1.67 1.08 13.86
C THR A 15 0.46 1.11 12.91
N VAL A 16 -0.76 0.95 13.43
CA VAL A 16 -1.98 1.14 12.62
C VAL A 16 -2.10 2.59 12.13
N ASP A 17 -1.67 3.56 12.93
CA ASP A 17 -1.69 4.97 12.53
C ASP A 17 -0.68 5.25 11.42
N ASP A 18 0.44 4.53 11.39
CA ASP A 18 1.39 4.58 10.27
C ASP A 18 0.76 4.09 8.95
N VAL A 19 -0.08 3.05 9.00
CA VAL A 19 -0.81 2.55 7.82
C VAL A 19 -1.79 3.61 7.31
N ARG A 20 -2.53 4.26 8.21
CA ARG A 20 -3.46 5.36 7.84
C ARG A 20 -2.72 6.58 7.30
N ALA A 21 -1.60 6.95 7.93
CA ALA A 21 -0.76 8.04 7.47
C ALA A 21 -0.17 7.75 6.09
N LEU A 22 0.25 6.51 5.84
CA LEU A 22 0.71 6.08 4.52
C LEU A 22 -0.42 6.15 3.48
N LYS A 23 -1.64 5.74 3.83
CA LYS A 23 -2.79 5.88 2.93
C LYS A 23 -3.00 7.33 2.50
N THR A 24 -3.05 8.25 3.45
CA THR A 24 -3.19 9.68 3.16
C THR A 24 -2.04 10.23 2.31
N TRP A 25 -0.82 9.70 2.51
CA TRP A 25 0.31 10.03 1.63
C TRP A 25 0.06 9.54 0.20
N LEU A 26 -0.31 8.26 0.01
CA LEU A 26 -0.53 7.66 -1.30
C LEU A 26 -1.70 8.31 -2.06
N GLU A 27 -2.73 8.76 -1.35
CA GLU A 27 -3.89 9.45 -1.93
C GLU A 27 -3.53 10.81 -2.54
N ARG A 28 -2.36 11.37 -2.20
CA ARG A 28 -1.88 12.71 -2.61
C ARG A 28 -0.55 12.67 -3.35
N GLU A 29 -0.05 11.48 -3.66
CA GLU A 29 1.20 11.33 -4.39
C GLU A 29 0.89 11.30 -5.88
N GLU A 30 1.53 12.15 -6.67
CA GLU A 30 1.51 12.02 -8.12
C GLU A 30 2.43 10.86 -8.55
N PRO A 31 1.96 9.87 -9.33
CA PRO A 31 0.77 9.88 -10.19
C PRO A 31 -0.47 9.12 -9.65
N LEU A 32 -0.48 8.72 -8.38
CA LEU A 32 -1.59 7.98 -7.78
C LEU A 32 -2.84 8.85 -7.60
N GLU A 33 -2.65 10.14 -7.27
CA GLU A 33 -3.73 11.13 -7.14
C GLU A 33 -4.53 11.29 -8.46
N GLU A 34 -3.85 11.36 -9.60
CA GLU A 34 -4.47 11.39 -10.93
C GLU A 34 -5.35 10.14 -11.18
N LEU A 35 -4.84 8.95 -10.87
CA LEU A 35 -5.57 7.70 -11.07
C LEU A 35 -6.79 7.58 -10.14
N LEU A 36 -6.70 8.08 -8.91
CA LEU A 36 -7.81 8.15 -7.96
C LEU A 36 -8.89 9.12 -8.44
N SER A 37 -8.48 10.32 -8.86
CA SER A 37 -9.38 11.37 -9.36
C SER A 37 -10.10 10.93 -10.64
N GLY A 38 -9.41 10.19 -11.51
CA GLY A 38 -9.99 9.56 -12.71
C GLY A 38 -10.84 8.33 -12.44
N GLN A 39 -11.01 7.90 -11.17
CA GLN A 39 -11.72 6.67 -10.78
C GLN A 39 -11.16 5.39 -11.43
N HIS A 40 -9.86 5.39 -11.76
CA HIS A 40 -9.14 4.24 -12.31
C HIS A 40 -8.46 3.40 -11.23
N LEU A 41 -8.37 3.93 -10.02
CA LEU A 41 -7.75 3.30 -8.86
C LEU A 41 -8.65 3.48 -7.64
N ARG A 42 -8.64 2.52 -6.72
CA ARG A 42 -9.26 2.62 -5.40
C ARG A 42 -8.32 2.08 -4.34
N ILE A 43 -8.14 2.82 -3.24
CA ILE A 43 -7.30 2.41 -2.11
C ILE A 43 -8.21 2.08 -0.92
N GLU A 44 -8.06 0.89 -0.36
CA GLU A 44 -8.83 0.40 0.78
C GLU A 44 -7.92 -0.06 1.90
N GLU A 45 -8.35 0.18 3.14
CA GLU A 45 -7.78 -0.48 4.32
C GLU A 45 -8.43 -1.86 4.46
N GLN A 46 -7.63 -2.89 4.66
CA GLN A 46 -8.11 -4.24 4.92
C GLN A 46 -7.38 -4.83 6.13
N THR A 47 -8.11 -5.57 6.95
CA THR A 47 -7.49 -6.41 7.98
C THR A 47 -6.74 -7.55 7.29
N GLY A 48 -5.47 -7.75 7.61
CA GLY A 48 -4.66 -8.76 6.92
C GLY A 48 -5.18 -10.17 7.18
N THR A 49 -5.53 -10.91 6.13
CA THR A 49 -6.06 -12.28 6.23
C THR A 49 -4.99 -13.33 6.57
N ASP A 50 -3.72 -13.05 6.25
CA ASP A 50 -2.59 -13.98 6.42
C ASP A 50 -2.03 -14.06 7.85
N GLY A 51 -2.83 -14.46 8.83
CA GLY A 51 -2.40 -14.64 10.23
C GLY A 51 -1.31 -15.72 10.41
N THR A 52 -0.08 -15.49 9.94
CA THR A 52 1.07 -16.35 10.25
C THR A 52 1.44 -16.14 11.72
N PRO A 53 1.49 -17.19 12.56
CA PRO A 53 1.93 -17.07 13.94
C PRO A 53 3.35 -16.49 14.02
N GLY A 54 3.59 -15.51 14.91
CA GLY A 54 4.88 -14.80 15.04
C GLY A 54 4.98 -13.49 14.25
N ARG A 55 3.88 -13.04 13.64
CA ARG A 55 3.76 -11.78 12.89
C ARG A 55 4.03 -10.55 13.79
N LEU A 56 4.95 -9.69 13.36
CA LEU A 56 5.23 -8.37 13.95
C LEU A 56 4.75 -7.26 13.00
N GLY A 57 4.10 -6.22 13.53
CA GLY A 57 3.54 -5.10 12.77
C GLY A 57 2.01 -4.99 12.86
N PRO A 58 1.40 -3.98 12.23
CA PRO A 58 -0.04 -3.76 12.25
C PRO A 58 -0.80 -4.90 11.53
N ASP A 59 -2.01 -5.19 12.02
CA ASP A 59 -2.96 -6.11 11.38
C ASP A 59 -3.76 -5.43 10.24
N LEU A 60 -3.27 -4.28 9.76
CA LEU A 60 -3.91 -3.48 8.73
C LEU A 60 -2.97 -3.36 7.53
N GLU A 61 -3.52 -3.53 6.34
CA GLU A 61 -2.82 -3.36 5.07
C GLU A 61 -3.62 -2.46 4.13
N LEU A 62 -2.94 -1.92 3.12
CA LEU A 62 -3.55 -1.12 2.06
C LEU A 62 -3.66 -1.96 0.80
N VAL A 63 -4.84 -1.99 0.22
CA VAL A 63 -5.15 -2.69 -1.03
C VAL A 63 -5.54 -1.66 -2.08
N MET A 64 -4.74 -1.57 -3.12
CA MET A 64 -4.89 -0.64 -4.24
C MET A 64 -5.44 -1.42 -5.44
N LYS A 65 -6.73 -1.27 -5.73
CA LYS A 65 -7.45 -2.00 -6.78
C LYS A 65 -7.54 -1.17 -8.05
N ILE A 66 -7.13 -1.76 -9.17
CA ILE A 66 -7.28 -1.17 -10.49
C ILE A 66 -8.74 -1.34 -10.94
N LEU A 67 -9.37 -0.25 -11.38
CA LEU A 67 -10.77 -0.22 -11.83
C LEU A 67 -10.92 -0.04 -13.36
N GLY A 68 -9.83 0.21 -14.08
CA GLY A 68 -9.81 0.43 -15.54
C GLY A 68 -8.53 -0.10 -16.18
N ASP A 69 -8.30 0.24 -17.45
CA ASP A 69 -7.18 -0.25 -18.27
C ASP A 69 -6.03 0.76 -18.47
N VAL A 70 -6.17 1.96 -17.91
CA VAL A 70 -5.19 3.05 -18.08
C VAL A 70 -3.86 2.83 -17.33
N VAL A 71 -3.83 1.88 -16.38
CA VAL A 71 -2.65 1.57 -15.58
C VAL A 71 -2.45 0.07 -15.47
N THR A 72 -1.21 -0.37 -15.63
CA THR A 72 -0.83 -1.77 -15.44
C THR A 72 -0.45 -2.03 -13.99
N VAL A 73 -0.53 -3.29 -13.54
CA VAL A 73 -0.07 -3.69 -12.19
C VAL A 73 1.40 -3.37 -11.98
N ALA A 74 2.23 -3.51 -13.02
CA ALA A 74 3.65 -3.17 -12.97
C ALA A 74 3.87 -1.67 -12.74
N ALA A 75 3.19 -0.81 -13.50
CA ALA A 75 3.27 0.64 -13.32
C ALA A 75 2.77 1.07 -11.94
N LEU A 76 1.62 0.53 -11.50
CA LEU A 76 1.10 0.79 -10.16
C LEU A 76 2.10 0.38 -9.07
N THR A 77 2.74 -0.78 -9.23
CA THR A 77 3.76 -1.26 -8.28
C THR A 77 4.95 -0.30 -8.21
N GLU A 78 5.42 0.21 -9.34
CA GLU A 78 6.53 1.16 -9.40
C GLU A 78 6.18 2.49 -8.70
N TYR A 79 5.02 3.07 -9.00
CA TYR A 79 4.55 4.31 -8.38
C TYR A 79 4.41 4.14 -6.87
N THR A 80 3.76 3.07 -6.44
CA THR A 80 3.60 2.74 -5.03
C THR A 80 4.94 2.53 -4.34
N ALA A 81 5.88 1.80 -4.95
CA ALA A 81 7.20 1.56 -4.36
C ALA A 81 8.00 2.86 -4.15
N ARG A 82 7.94 3.79 -5.12
CA ARG A 82 8.58 5.10 -4.99
C ARG A 82 7.96 5.95 -3.89
N ALA A 83 6.63 5.98 -3.83
CA ALA A 83 5.88 6.74 -2.83
C ALA A 83 6.15 6.20 -1.41
N VAL A 84 6.00 4.89 -1.21
CA VAL A 84 6.24 4.20 0.06
C VAL A 84 7.68 4.41 0.51
N LYS A 85 8.67 4.29 -0.37
CA LYS A 85 10.07 4.56 -0.03
C LYS A 85 10.28 5.98 0.49
N THR A 86 9.65 6.96 -0.16
CA THR A 86 9.75 8.38 0.24
C THR A 86 9.10 8.60 1.59
N TRP A 87 7.90 8.07 1.80
CA TRP A 87 7.19 8.13 3.07
C TRP A 87 8.00 7.47 4.20
N THR A 88 8.52 6.24 4.00
CA THR A 88 9.29 5.51 5.02
C THR A 88 10.56 6.25 5.41
N ASN A 89 11.26 6.87 4.44
CA ASN A 89 12.42 7.70 4.72
C ASN A 89 12.07 8.92 5.59
N ASN A 90 10.93 9.57 5.32
CA ASN A 90 10.46 10.69 6.13
C ASN A 90 10.04 10.22 7.53
N ARG A 91 9.34 9.10 7.63
CA ARG A 91 8.90 8.51 8.89
C ARG A 91 10.07 8.14 9.79
N ARG A 92 11.11 7.51 9.23
CA ARG A 92 12.36 7.17 9.94
C ARG A 92 13.05 8.42 10.49
N ARG A 93 13.10 9.51 9.70
CA ARG A 93 13.72 10.79 10.10
C ARG A 93 12.95 11.52 11.20
N LEU A 94 11.62 11.52 11.13
CA LEU A 94 10.78 12.34 12.00
C LEU A 94 10.41 11.67 13.32
N GLN A 95 10.18 10.36 13.30
CA GLN A 95 9.60 9.63 14.43
C GLN A 95 10.45 8.39 14.83
N GLY A 96 11.59 8.16 14.17
CA GLY A 96 12.45 7.00 14.42
C GLY A 96 11.83 5.67 13.99
N GLY A 97 12.53 4.58 14.26
CA GLY A 97 12.12 3.23 13.84
C GLY A 97 12.37 2.94 12.36
N ASP A 98 12.17 1.68 11.98
CA ASP A 98 12.38 1.21 10.61
C ASP A 98 11.17 0.41 10.13
N PRO A 99 10.13 1.09 9.60
CA PRO A 99 9.02 0.39 8.98
C PRO A 99 9.57 -0.47 7.84
N ASP A 100 9.27 -1.77 7.86
CA ASP A 100 9.65 -2.71 6.79
C ASP A 100 8.49 -2.89 5.81
N PRO A 101 8.34 -2.05 4.78
CA PRO A 101 7.23 -2.14 3.85
C PRO A 101 7.39 -3.32 2.89
N GLN A 102 6.31 -4.06 2.72
CA GLN A 102 6.18 -5.08 1.67
C GLN A 102 5.15 -4.63 0.66
N ILE A 103 5.51 -4.72 -0.62
CA ILE A 103 4.65 -4.35 -1.74
C ILE A 103 4.57 -5.57 -2.65
N ARG A 104 3.35 -6.04 -2.89
CA ARG A 104 3.11 -7.23 -3.72
C ARG A 104 1.94 -6.97 -4.67
N PRO A 105 1.97 -7.50 -5.90
CA PRO A 105 0.76 -7.61 -6.71
C PRO A 105 -0.36 -8.32 -5.93
N LEU A 106 -1.62 -7.96 -6.19
CA LEU A 106 -2.74 -8.78 -5.74
C LEU A 106 -2.74 -10.07 -6.54
N ASP A 107 -2.76 -11.21 -5.85
CA ASP A 107 -2.98 -12.49 -6.50
C ASP A 107 -4.40 -12.49 -7.12
N PRO A 108 -4.54 -12.96 -8.38
CA PRO A 108 -5.83 -12.92 -9.08
C PRO A 108 -6.94 -13.72 -8.38
N ASP A 109 -6.56 -14.63 -7.46
CA ASP A 109 -7.46 -15.50 -6.72
C ASP A 109 -7.60 -15.17 -5.22
N GLY A 110 -7.01 -14.07 -4.74
CA GLY A 110 -7.27 -13.51 -3.41
C GLY A 110 -7.38 -14.53 -2.27
N GLU A 111 -6.27 -15.20 -1.94
CA GLU A 111 -6.12 -15.89 -0.64
C GLU A 111 -4.94 -15.25 0.11
#